data_AF-A0A4U9VQN0-F1
#
_entry.id   AF-A0A4U9VQN0-F1
#
_cell.length_a   1.000
_cell.length_b   1.000
_cell.length_c   1.000
_cell.angle_alpha   90.00
_cell.angle_beta   90.00
_cell.angle_gamma   90.00
#
_symmetry.space_group_name_H-M   'P 1'
#
loop_
_entity.id
_entity.type
_entity.pdbx_description
1 polymer ?
#
loop_
_entity_poly.entity_id
_entity_poly.type
_entity_poly.pdbx_seq_one_letter_code
_entity_poly.pdbx_strand_id
1 'polypeptide(L)'
;MPPKQIKTINNQTIASLDTRSKPYKFSIGRGLYLLVVPTGSKYWRLKYRIDGKEKSLAFGTYPAVTISEAIMLREEARAKIKDGYDPAIDKTLEREQRRQERTKQAFQLSLTEPGGLIIKTTKQTLSLTPEQTQAVKAFLLSGGNNDAIN
;
A
#
# COMPACT_ATOMS: atom_id res chain seq x y z
N MET A 1 20.51 29.74 -35.88
CA MET A 1 20.22 28.58 -35.00
C MET A 1 18.85 28.82 -34.36
N PRO A 2 17.83 27.98 -34.62
CA PRO A 2 16.55 28.11 -33.91
C PRO A 2 16.75 27.75 -32.43
N PRO A 3 16.05 28.43 -31.50
CA PRO A 3 16.15 28.15 -30.07
C PRO A 3 15.64 26.74 -29.77
N LYS A 4 16.42 25.96 -29.01
CA LYS A 4 16.01 24.66 -28.49
C LYS A 4 14.74 24.86 -27.64
N GLN A 5 13.61 24.35 -28.10
CA GLN A 5 12.36 24.35 -27.34
C GLN A 5 12.61 23.68 -25.97
N ILE A 6 12.50 24.46 -24.89
CA ILE A 6 12.48 23.91 -23.54
C ILE A 6 11.13 23.21 -23.41
N LYS A 7 11.12 21.88 -23.50
CA LYS A 7 9.91 21.07 -23.38
C LYS A 7 9.32 21.23 -21.97
N THR A 8 8.35 22.12 -21.81
CA THR A 8 7.61 22.30 -20.56
C THR A 8 6.87 21.01 -20.23
N ILE A 9 7.26 20.33 -19.15
CA ILE A 9 6.64 19.07 -18.74
C ILE A 9 5.41 19.41 -17.89
N ASN A 10 4.22 19.32 -18.49
CA ASN A 10 2.93 19.53 -17.82
C ASN A 10 2.08 18.24 -17.83
N ASN A 11 0.97 18.22 -17.07
CA ASN A 11 0.07 17.07 -17.00
C ASN A 11 -0.50 16.67 -18.38
N GLN A 12 -0.75 17.62 -19.28
CA GLN A 12 -1.23 17.35 -20.65
C GLN A 12 -0.19 16.59 -21.49
N THR A 13 1.08 16.98 -21.37
CA THR A 13 2.21 16.28 -22.03
C THR A 13 2.36 14.87 -21.50
N ILE A 14 2.07 14.63 -20.21
CA ILE A 14 2.10 13.30 -19.59
C ILE A 14 0.90 12.45 -20.02
N ALA A 15 -0.28 13.05 -20.10
CA ALA A 15 -1.50 12.38 -20.57
C ALA A 15 -1.33 11.86 -22.00
N SER A 16 -0.80 12.71 -22.89
CA SER A 16 -0.55 12.42 -24.32
C SER A 16 0.63 11.51 -24.61
N LEU A 17 1.33 10.97 -23.59
CA LEU A 17 2.39 9.99 -23.82
C LEU A 17 1.82 8.69 -24.41
N ASP A 18 2.20 8.40 -25.64
CA ASP A 18 1.85 7.17 -26.35
C ASP A 18 2.46 5.93 -25.68
N THR A 19 1.74 4.82 -25.76
CA THR A 19 2.30 3.51 -25.42
C THR A 19 3.25 3.06 -26.51
N ARG A 20 4.24 2.25 -26.11
CA ARG A 20 5.17 1.60 -27.03
C ARG A 20 5.11 0.09 -26.80
N SER A 21 5.64 -0.68 -27.75
CA SER A 21 5.74 -2.14 -27.63
C SER A 21 6.57 -2.60 -26.43
N LYS A 22 7.47 -1.75 -25.92
CA LYS A 22 8.29 -1.99 -24.72
C LYS A 22 8.12 -0.87 -23.70
N PRO A 23 8.22 -1.17 -22.39
CA PRO A 23 8.24 -0.14 -21.36
C PRO A 23 9.34 0.88 -21.61
N TYR A 24 9.03 2.16 -21.45
CA TYR A 24 10.02 3.23 -21.58
C TYR A 24 9.92 4.24 -20.45
N LYS A 25 11.03 4.94 -20.21
CA LYS A 25 11.15 5.95 -19.15
C LYS A 25 11.04 7.33 -19.78
N PHE A 26 10.06 8.10 -19.33
CA PHE A 26 9.95 9.53 -19.63
C PHE A 26 10.58 10.31 -18.48
N SER A 27 11.76 10.87 -18.69
CA SER A 27 12.49 11.58 -17.63
C SER A 27 11.93 12.98 -17.41
N ILE A 28 11.70 13.32 -16.14
CA ILE A 28 11.28 14.66 -15.70
C ILE A 28 12.45 15.42 -15.07
N GLY A 29 13.46 14.68 -14.58
CA GLY A 29 14.71 15.23 -14.07
C GLY A 29 14.92 14.91 -12.59
N ARG A 30 16.16 15.16 -12.11
CA ARG A 30 16.57 14.88 -10.72
C ARG A 30 16.32 13.43 -10.26
N GLY A 31 16.35 12.49 -11.20
CA GLY A 31 16.09 11.07 -10.97
C GLY A 31 14.61 10.68 -11.06
N LEU A 32 13.68 11.63 -11.14
CA LEU A 32 12.24 11.37 -11.32
C LEU A 32 11.95 11.05 -12.79
N TYR A 33 11.22 9.96 -13.00
CA TYR A 33 10.74 9.56 -14.31
C TYR A 33 9.37 8.91 -14.20
N LEU A 34 8.63 8.98 -15.30
CA LEU A 34 7.41 8.22 -15.50
C LEU A 34 7.75 6.97 -16.31
N LEU A 35 7.45 5.79 -15.77
CA LEU A 35 7.52 4.54 -16.50
C LEU A 35 6.19 4.31 -17.21
N VAL A 36 6.20 4.41 -18.54
CA VAL A 36 5.04 4.09 -19.38
C VAL A 36 5.20 2.64 -19.85
N VAL A 37 4.25 1.79 -19.49
CA VAL A 37 4.23 0.39 -19.92
C VAL A 37 3.31 0.20 -21.14
N PRO A 38 3.47 -0.87 -21.93
CA PRO A 38 2.65 -1.12 -23.11
C PRO A 38 1.14 -1.16 -22.84
N THR A 39 0.74 -1.52 -21.61
CA THR A 39 -0.67 -1.55 -21.18
C THR A 39 -1.31 -0.18 -21.01
N GLY A 40 -0.55 0.92 -21.16
CA GLY A 40 -1.04 2.28 -20.94
C GLY A 40 -0.91 2.78 -19.51
N SER A 41 -0.59 1.90 -18.56
CA SER A 41 -0.33 2.32 -17.19
C SER A 41 0.94 3.17 -17.10
N LYS A 42 0.91 4.20 -16.24
CA LYS A 42 2.00 5.15 -16.08
C LYS A 42 2.39 5.21 -14.60
N TYR A 43 3.64 4.90 -14.29
CA TYR A 43 4.12 4.78 -12.90
C TYR A 43 5.16 5.83 -12.58
N TRP A 44 4.95 6.55 -11.49
CA TRP A 44 5.94 7.49 -10.96
C TRP A 44 7.04 6.76 -10.22
N ARG A 45 8.28 6.98 -10.65
CA ARG A 45 9.46 6.38 -10.03
C ARG A 45 10.59 7.38 -9.87
N LEU A 46 11.30 7.27 -8.75
CA LEU A 46 12.54 7.99 -8.48
C LEU A 46 13.69 7.00 -8.48
N LYS A 47 14.69 7.23 -9.33
CA LYS A 47 15.98 6.55 -9.27
C LYS A 47 16.93 7.35 -8.38
N TYR A 48 17.51 6.69 -7.39
CA TYR A 48 18.46 7.29 -6.44
C TYR A 48 19.58 6.31 -6.09
N ARG A 49 20.61 6.81 -5.39
CA ARG A 49 21.71 6.00 -4.87
C ARG A 49 21.93 6.27 -3.39
N ILE A 50 22.19 5.21 -2.65
CA ILE A 50 22.61 5.26 -1.25
C ILE A 50 23.68 4.16 -1.07
N ASP A 51 24.78 4.46 -0.38
CA ASP A 51 25.89 3.52 -0.17
C ASP A 51 26.41 2.84 -1.45
N GLY A 52 26.48 3.61 -2.55
CA GLY A 52 26.91 3.11 -3.87
C GLY A 52 25.89 2.20 -4.58
N LYS A 53 24.77 1.85 -3.94
CA LYS A 53 23.74 0.98 -4.51
C LYS A 53 22.65 1.81 -5.19
N GLU A 54 22.29 1.43 -6.41
CA GLU A 54 21.17 2.03 -7.13
C GLU A 54 19.84 1.44 -6.63
N LYS A 55 18.93 2.32 -6.25
CA LYS A 55 17.59 1.97 -5.78
C LYS A 55 16.53 2.75 -6.56
N SER A 56 15.30 2.23 -6.55
CA SER A 56 14.14 2.89 -7.15
C SER A 56 13.00 2.97 -6.14
N LEU A 57 12.48 4.18 -5.93
CA LEU A 57 11.28 4.42 -5.13
C LEU A 57 10.07 4.60 -6.06
N ALA A 58 8.91 4.05 -5.67
CA ALA A 58 7.67 4.21 -6.41
C ALA A 58 6.75 5.19 -5.67
N PHE A 59 6.25 6.21 -6.37
CA PHE A 59 5.36 7.23 -5.80
C PHE A 59 3.89 6.97 -6.07
N GLY A 60 3.56 6.16 -7.09
CA GLY A 60 2.18 5.84 -7.43
C GLY A 60 1.99 5.73 -8.93
N THR A 61 0.74 5.77 -9.37
CA THR A 61 0.34 5.77 -10.77
C THR A 61 -0.23 7.12 -11.17
N TYR A 62 0.00 7.54 -12.41
CA TYR A 62 -0.77 8.63 -13.02
C TYR A 62 -2.10 8.07 -13.54
N PRO A 63 -3.24 8.77 -13.41
CA PRO A 63 -3.40 10.14 -12.91
C PRO A 63 -3.61 10.29 -11.40
N ALA A 64 -3.64 9.18 -10.64
CA ALA A 64 -3.88 9.21 -9.19
C ALA A 64 -2.86 10.06 -8.42
N VAL A 65 -1.63 10.15 -8.93
CA VAL A 65 -0.61 11.10 -8.48
C VAL A 65 -0.28 12.03 -9.66
N THR A 66 -0.39 13.33 -9.44
CA THR A 66 -0.09 14.38 -10.42
C THR A 66 1.41 14.64 -10.54
N ILE A 67 1.84 15.36 -11.58
CA ILE A 67 3.25 15.76 -11.70
C ILE A 67 3.73 16.60 -10.51
N SER A 68 2.87 17.50 -10.01
CA SER A 68 3.21 18.39 -8.89
C SER A 68 3.44 17.58 -7.61
N GLU A 69 2.54 16.64 -7.31
CA GLU A 69 2.67 15.73 -6.18
C GLU A 69 3.91 14.85 -6.33
N ALA A 70 4.17 14.30 -7.52
CA ALA A 70 5.37 13.50 -7.78
C ALA A 70 6.66 14.32 -7.60
N ILE A 71 6.65 15.61 -7.92
CA ILE A 71 7.77 16.54 -7.66
C ILE A 71 7.93 16.81 -6.17
N MET A 72 6.83 17.04 -5.43
CA MET A 72 6.90 17.20 -3.97
C MET A 72 7.47 15.96 -3.28
N LEU A 73 6.94 14.77 -3.62
CA LEU A 73 7.42 13.49 -3.09
C LEU A 73 8.89 13.23 -3.45
N ARG A 74 9.35 13.69 -4.61
CA ARG A 74 10.77 13.66 -4.98
C ARG A 74 11.62 14.50 -4.03
N GLU A 75 11.23 15.74 -3.77
CA GLU A 75 12.00 16.61 -2.89
C GLU A 75 12.03 16.08 -1.46
N GLU A 76 10.90 15.56 -0.96
CA GLU A 76 10.83 14.90 0.35
C GLU A 76 11.75 13.68 0.42
N ALA A 77 11.68 12.78 -0.56
CA ALA A 77 12.54 11.61 -0.61
C ALA A 77 14.02 11.99 -0.70
N ARG A 78 14.36 13.05 -1.45
CA ARG A 78 15.75 13.54 -1.56
C ARG A 78 16.25 14.18 -0.26
N ALA A 79 15.39 14.88 0.48
CA ALA A 79 15.74 15.41 1.79
C ALA A 79 16.09 14.26 2.74
N LYS A 80 15.24 13.23 2.82
CA LYS A 80 15.51 12.01 3.62
C LYS A 80 16.82 11.31 3.23
N ILE A 81 17.07 11.14 1.93
CA ILE A 81 18.31 10.52 1.44
C ILE A 81 19.54 11.35 1.82
N LYS A 82 19.44 12.69 1.79
CA LYS A 82 20.54 13.58 2.19
C LYS A 82 20.86 13.43 3.68
N ASP A 83 19.85 13.19 4.50
CA ASP A 83 19.98 12.98 5.94
C ASP A 83 20.40 11.52 6.28
N GLY A 84 20.70 10.69 5.28
CA GLY A 84 21.15 9.31 5.44
C GLY A 84 20.03 8.29 5.61
N TYR A 85 18.77 8.70 5.50
CA TYR A 85 17.61 7.82 5.61
C TYR A 85 17.25 7.21 4.26
N ASP A 86 16.97 5.89 4.25
CA ASP A 86 16.46 5.20 3.07
C ASP A 86 14.91 5.27 3.02
N PRO A 87 14.32 6.05 2.10
CA PRO A 87 12.86 6.21 2.00
C PRO A 87 12.13 4.93 1.55
N ALA A 88 12.85 3.89 1.12
CA ALA A 88 12.23 2.58 0.87
C ALA A 88 11.83 1.87 2.18
N ILE A 89 12.54 2.13 3.28
CA ILE A 89 12.32 1.48 4.59
C ILE A 89 11.06 2.05 5.27
N ASP A 90 10.86 3.37 5.20
CA ASP A 90 9.67 4.05 5.73
C ASP A 90 8.38 3.48 5.11
N LYS A 91 8.39 3.22 3.79
CA LYS A 91 7.21 2.73 3.07
C LYS A 91 6.87 1.28 3.43
N THR A 92 7.85 0.47 3.80
CA THR A 92 7.60 -0.87 4.35
C THR A 92 7.00 -0.79 5.74
N LEU A 93 7.51 0.08 6.61
CA LEU A 93 7.01 0.22 7.98
C LEU A 93 5.54 0.67 8.01
N GLU A 94 5.18 1.66 7.19
CA GLU A 94 3.81 2.16 7.09
C GLU A 94 2.84 1.10 6.52
N ARG A 95 3.32 0.27 5.56
CA ARG A 95 2.55 -0.86 5.04
C ARG A 95 2.34 -1.95 6.08
N GLU A 96 3.36 -2.26 6.86
CA GLU A 96 3.29 -3.23 7.95
C GLU A 96 2.28 -2.76 9.01
N GLN A 97 2.31 -1.48 9.37
CA GLN A 97 1.36 -0.87 10.31
C GLN A 97 -0.09 -0.94 9.79
N ARG A 98 -0.36 -0.52 8.56
CA ARG A 98 -1.71 -0.65 7.96
C ARG A 98 -2.18 -2.10 7.86
N ARG A 99 -1.24 -3.03 7.59
CA ARG A 99 -1.55 -4.47 7.57
C ARG A 99 -1.93 -4.97 8.96
N GLN A 100 -1.17 -4.57 9.98
CA GLN A 100 -1.44 -4.92 11.38
C GLN A 100 -2.77 -4.35 11.88
N GLU A 101 -3.09 -3.10 11.55
CA GLU A 101 -4.38 -2.48 11.86
C GLU A 101 -5.55 -3.21 11.23
N ARG A 102 -5.44 -3.56 9.93
CA ARG A 102 -6.44 -4.38 9.23
C ARG A 102 -6.63 -5.76 9.86
N THR A 103 -5.56 -6.41 10.32
CA THR A 103 -5.67 -7.71 10.99
C THR A 103 -6.28 -7.61 12.38
N LYS A 104 -5.99 -6.55 13.14
CA LYS A 104 -6.60 -6.31 14.46
C LYS A 104 -8.10 -6.02 14.39
N GLN A 105 -8.58 -5.51 13.25
CA GLN A 105 -10.00 -5.22 13.00
C GLN A 105 -10.77 -6.38 12.34
N ALA A 106 -10.15 -7.53 12.08
CA ALA A 106 -10.77 -8.61 11.31
C ALA A 106 -11.97 -9.29 12.02
N PHE A 107 -12.02 -9.26 13.36
CA PHE A 107 -13.19 -9.69 14.12
C PHE A 107 -13.23 -9.01 15.50
N GLN A 108 -14.43 -8.78 16.02
CA GLN A 108 -14.67 -8.19 17.33
C GLN A 108 -15.53 -9.12 18.17
N LEU A 109 -15.10 -9.39 19.40
CA LEU A 109 -15.84 -10.16 20.39
C LEU A 109 -16.42 -9.20 21.44
N SER A 110 -17.71 -9.32 21.73
CA SER A 110 -18.35 -8.58 22.82
C SER A 110 -19.30 -9.48 23.59
N LEU A 111 -19.21 -9.43 24.93
CA LEU A 111 -20.16 -10.08 25.81
C LEU A 111 -21.34 -9.14 26.07
N THR A 112 -22.56 -9.66 25.93
CA THR A 112 -23.76 -8.97 26.39
C THR A 112 -24.08 -9.42 27.80
N GLU A 113 -24.67 -8.56 28.64
CA GLU A 113 -25.43 -9.02 29.81
C GLU A 113 -26.78 -9.54 29.28
N PRO A 114 -27.21 -10.80 29.52
CA PRO A 114 -26.91 -11.73 30.62
C PRO A 114 -25.94 -12.90 30.27
N GLY A 115 -24.88 -12.64 29.52
CA GLY A 115 -23.81 -13.61 29.22
C GLY A 115 -23.79 -14.17 27.79
N GLY A 116 -24.47 -13.52 26.84
CA GLY A 116 -24.39 -13.87 25.43
C GLY A 116 -23.07 -13.41 24.80
N LEU A 117 -22.61 -14.10 23.76
CA LEU A 117 -21.38 -13.75 23.03
C LEU A 117 -21.74 -13.29 21.61
N ILE A 118 -21.34 -12.07 21.27
CA ILE A 118 -21.44 -11.55 19.91
C ILE A 118 -20.07 -11.60 19.26
N ILE A 119 -20.01 -12.19 18.07
CA ILE A 119 -18.83 -12.27 17.21
C ILE A 119 -19.15 -11.49 15.94
N LYS A 120 -18.59 -10.29 15.81
CA LYS A 120 -18.69 -9.50 14.57
C LYS A 120 -17.49 -9.83 13.69
N THR A 121 -17.75 -10.34 12.50
CA THR A 121 -16.74 -10.53 11.46
C THR A 121 -17.00 -9.57 10.31
N THR A 122 -16.04 -9.41 9.39
CA THR A 122 -16.21 -8.52 8.22
C THR A 122 -17.37 -8.92 7.28
N LYS A 123 -17.89 -10.15 7.39
CA LYS A 123 -18.95 -10.67 6.51
C LYS A 123 -20.28 -10.92 7.24
N GLN A 124 -20.26 -11.13 8.55
CA GLN A 124 -21.44 -11.53 9.31
C GLN A 124 -21.30 -11.24 10.81
N THR A 125 -22.43 -11.04 11.46
CA THR A 125 -22.52 -10.97 12.93
C THR A 125 -23.18 -12.25 13.43
N LEU A 126 -22.47 -12.98 14.29
CA LEU A 126 -22.98 -14.16 14.99
C LEU A 126 -23.31 -13.75 16.42
N SER A 127 -24.55 -13.98 16.85
CA SER A 127 -24.98 -13.77 18.23
C SER A 127 -25.30 -15.12 18.87
N LEU A 128 -24.54 -15.49 19.89
CA LEU A 128 -24.77 -16.69 20.68
C LEU A 128 -25.63 -16.34 21.89
N THR A 129 -26.59 -17.21 22.21
CA THR A 129 -27.32 -17.12 23.46
C THR A 129 -26.39 -17.40 24.65
N PRO A 130 -26.78 -17.05 25.90
CA PRO A 130 -25.98 -17.38 27.08
C PRO A 130 -25.70 -18.88 27.21
N GLU A 131 -26.67 -19.73 26.87
CA GLU A 131 -26.54 -21.19 26.89
C GLU A 131 -25.54 -21.69 25.84
N GLN A 132 -25.64 -21.19 24.60
CA GLN A 132 -24.66 -21.51 23.55
C GLN A 132 -23.26 -21.01 23.91
N THR A 133 -23.17 -19.86 24.57
CA THR A 133 -21.90 -19.30 25.06
C THR A 133 -21.28 -20.17 26.14
N GLN A 134 -22.10 -20.74 27.04
CA GLN A 134 -21.65 -21.71 28.03
C GLN A 134 -21.18 -23.02 27.38
N ALA A 135 -21.89 -23.53 26.38
CA ALA A 135 -21.48 -24.72 25.64
C ALA A 135 -20.11 -24.54 24.95
N VAL A 136 -19.89 -23.37 24.31
CA VAL A 136 -18.60 -23.03 23.70
C VAL A 136 -17.50 -22.90 24.77
N LYS A 137 -17.80 -22.27 25.92
CA LYS A 137 -16.85 -22.18 27.04
C LYS A 137 -16.48 -23.57 27.56
N ALA A 138 -17.46 -24.45 27.76
CA ALA A 138 -17.24 -25.81 28.22
C ALA A 138 -16.38 -26.61 27.21
N PHE A 139 -16.65 -26.47 25.91
CA PHE A 139 -15.87 -27.11 24.84
C PHE A 139 -14.41 -26.64 24.80
N LEU A 140 -14.16 -25.33 24.98
CA LEU A 140 -12.80 -24.79 25.00
C LEU A 140 -12.03 -25.21 26.26
N LEU A 141 -12.71 -25.34 27.40
CA LEU A 141 -12.12 -25.76 28.68
C LEU A 141 -11.89 -27.27 28.75
N SER A 142 -12.68 -28.09 28.05
CA SER A 142 -12.53 -29.54 28.03
C SER A 142 -11.44 -30.06 27.11
N GLY A 143 -10.72 -29.16 26.41
CA GLY A 143 -9.56 -29.54 25.59
C GLY A 143 -9.92 -30.49 24.44
N GLY A 144 -11.00 -30.21 23.69
CA GLY A 144 -11.25 -30.76 22.35
C GLY A 144 -10.88 -32.24 22.12
N ASN A 145 -11.38 -33.18 22.94
CA ASN A 145 -11.29 -34.60 22.61
C ASN A 145 -12.31 -34.93 21.52
N ASN A 146 -11.83 -35.05 20.30
CA ASN A 146 -12.60 -35.40 19.11
C ASN A 146 -12.69 -36.92 18.96
N ASP A 147 -13.30 -37.60 19.95
CA ASP A 147 -13.59 -39.03 19.90
C ASP A 147 -15.10 -39.25 19.82
N ALA A 148 -15.68 -38.94 18.65
CA ALA A 148 -16.92 -39.57 18.17
C ALA A 148 -17.26 -39.01 16.78
N ILE A 149 -17.02 -39.79 15.74
CA ILE A 149 -18.01 -40.29 14.77
C ILE A 149 -17.23 -41.21 13.83
N ASN A 150 -17.45 -42.51 14.01
CA ASN A 150 -17.26 -43.54 13.01
C ASN A 150 -18.67 -43.96 12.56
#